data_AF-A0A8I2K2B2-F1
#
_entry.id   AF-A0A8I2K2B2-F1
#
_cell.length_a   1.000
_cell.length_b   1.000
_cell.length_c   1.000
_cell.angle_alpha   90.00
_cell.angle_beta   90.00
_cell.angle_gamma   90.00
#
_symmetry.space_group_name_H-M   'P 1'
#
loop_
_entity.id
_entity.type
_entity.pdbx_description
1 polymer ?
#
loop_
_entity_poly.entity_id
_entity_poly.type
_entity_poly.pdbx_seq_one_letter_code
_entity_poly.pdbx_strand_id
1 'polypeptide(L)' 'MIVAANERGVMGKLLFGSGFPFGNAGECIEALLGFNMLLADTNLPTVPRGNIRNIIERDTLELLGIKEK' A
#
# COMPACT_ATOMS: atom_id res chain seq x y z
N MET A 1 1.25 -4.12 -9.58
CA MET A 1 2.02 -2.95 -9.09
C MET A 1 2.76 -3.22 -7.77
N ILE A 2 2.09 -3.64 -6.69
CA ILE A 2 2.74 -3.84 -5.37
C ILE A 2 3.82 -4.92 -5.39
N VAL A 3 3.54 -6.10 -5.96
CA VAL A 3 4.52 -7.19 -6.11
C VAL A 3 5.78 -6.72 -6.85
N ALA A 4 5.57 -6.06 -7.99
CA ALA A 4 6.65 -5.50 -8.81
C ALA A 4 7.51 -4.46 -8.08
N ALA A 5 6.91 -3.66 -7.18
CA ALA A 5 7.62 -2.69 -6.36
C ALA A 5 8.42 -3.37 -5.24
N ASN A 6 7.88 -4.44 -4.66
CA ASN A 6 8.56 -5.25 -3.65
C ASN A 6 9.80 -5.94 -4.23
N GLU A 7 9.66 -6.61 -5.37
CA GLU A 7 10.78 -7.28 -6.07
C GLU A 7 11.89 -6.31 -6.46
N ARG A 8 11.54 -5.06 -6.77
CA ARG A 8 12.50 -4.00 -7.14
C ARG A 8 13.04 -3.22 -5.95
N GLY A 9 12.62 -3.54 -4.72
CA GLY A 9 13.04 -2.81 -3.51
C GLY A 9 12.60 -1.34 -3.46
N VAL A 10 11.54 -0.96 -4.19
CA VAL A 10 11.06 0.43 -4.30
C VAL A 10 9.74 0.69 -3.57
N MET A 11 9.39 -0.14 -2.59
CA MET A 11 8.15 0.01 -1.78
C MET A 11 8.01 1.40 -1.16
N GLY A 12 9.13 2.03 -0.78
CA GLY A 12 9.15 3.41 -0.26
C GLY A 12 8.68 4.48 -1.23
N LYS A 13 8.44 4.16 -2.51
CA LYS A 13 7.89 5.11 -3.50
C LYS A 13 6.37 5.02 -3.64
N LEU A 14 5.73 4.01 -3.07
CA LEU A 14 4.27 3.83 -3.15
C LEU A 14 3.59 4.63 -2.05
N LEU A 15 2.54 5.38 -2.39
CA LEU A 15 1.70 6.13 -1.44
C LEU A 15 0.36 5.41 -1.27
N PHE A 16 -0.22 5.49 -0.07
CA PHE A 16 -1.59 5.04 0.16
C PHE A 16 -2.60 6.05 -0.39
N GLY A 17 -3.65 5.55 -1.04
CA GLY A 17 -4.79 6.34 -1.49
C GLY A 17 -6.02 5.45 -1.59
N SER A 18 -7.13 5.87 -0.97
CA SER A 18 -8.36 5.07 -0.87
C SER A 18 -9.21 5.03 -2.15
N GLY A 19 -8.98 5.97 -3.08
CA GLY A 19 -9.81 6.13 -4.27
C GLY A 19 -11.13 6.87 -4.04
N PHE A 20 -11.25 7.63 -2.93
CA PHE A 20 -12.41 8.49 -2.67
C PHE A 20 -12.70 9.45 -3.86
N PRO A 21 -13.97 9.68 -4.24
CA PRO A 21 -15.21 9.25 -3.59
C PRO A 21 -15.70 7.84 -3.95
N PHE A 22 -14.99 7.11 -4.82
CA PHE A 22 -15.43 5.80 -5.31
C PHE A 22 -15.07 4.64 -4.38
N GLY A 23 -14.08 4.83 -3.51
CA GLY A 23 -13.70 3.89 -2.46
C GLY A 23 -13.51 4.59 -1.12
N ASN A 24 -13.68 3.85 -0.02
CA ASN A 24 -13.39 4.36 1.32
C ASN A 24 -12.07 3.81 1.88
N ALA A 25 -11.51 4.51 2.86
CA ALA A 25 -10.20 4.17 3.41
C ALA A 25 -10.19 2.80 4.11
N GLY A 26 -11.25 2.45 4.84
CA GLY A 26 -11.34 1.17 5.56
C GLY A 26 -11.27 -0.03 4.62
N GLU A 27 -12.13 -0.06 3.61
CA GLU A 27 -12.15 -1.13 2.60
C GLU A 27 -10.81 -1.27 1.87
N CYS A 28 -10.19 -0.14 1.51
CA CYS A 28 -8.90 -0.15 0.84
C CYS A 28 -7.79 -0.71 1.75
N ILE A 29 -7.77 -0.32 3.02
CA ILE A 29 -6.82 -0.83 4.03
C ILE A 29 -7.00 -2.33 4.22
N GLU A 30 -8.23 -2.80 4.38
CA GLU A 30 -8.53 -4.23 4.53
C GLU A 30 -8.06 -5.03 3.31
N ALA A 31 -8.35 -4.54 2.09
CA ALA A 31 -7.90 -5.18 0.86
C ALA A 31 -6.36 -5.24 0.77
N LEU A 32 -5.66 -4.18 1.17
CA LEU A 32 -4.20 -4.16 1.21
C LEU A 32 -3.63 -5.12 2.27
N LEU A 33 -4.20 -5.19 3.47
CA LEU A 33 -3.75 -6.12 4.52
C LEU A 33 -4.05 -7.59 4.20
N GLY A 34 -5.10 -7.82 3.42
CA GLY A 34 -5.48 -9.10 2.82
C GLY A 34 -4.76 -9.42 1.51
N PHE A 35 -3.87 -8.56 1.02
CA PHE A 35 -3.29 -8.65 -0.34
C PHE A 35 -2.64 -10.01 -0.64
N ASN A 36 -1.90 -10.59 0.29
CA ASN A 36 -1.29 -11.91 0.05
C ASN A 36 -2.31 -13.05 -0.03
N MET A 37 -3.49 -12.92 0.58
CA MET A 37 -4.55 -13.92 0.40
C MET A 37 -5.09 -13.87 -1.04
N LEU A 38 -5.16 -12.68 -1.65
CA LEU A 38 -5.55 -12.53 -3.05
C LEU A 38 -4.55 -13.17 -4.02
N LEU A 39 -3.30 -13.36 -3.58
CA LEU A 39 -2.24 -13.99 -4.35
C LEU A 39 -2.03 -15.47 -4.03
N ALA A 40 -2.77 -16.04 -3.08
CA ALA A 40 -2.53 -17.38 -2.55
C ALA A 40 -2.58 -18.48 -3.63
N ASP A 41 -3.43 -18.32 -4.65
CA ASP A 41 -3.56 -19.24 -5.78
C ASP A 41 -2.67 -18.87 -6.99
N THR A 42 -1.72 -17.95 -6.79
CA THR A 42 -0.79 -17.49 -7.83
C THR A 42 0.65 -17.84 -7.46
N ASN A 43 1.51 -18.07 -8.45
CA ASN A 43 2.95 -18.28 -8.25
C ASN A 43 3.72 -16.97 -7.97
N LEU A 44 3.05 -15.91 -7.54
CA LEU A 44 3.68 -14.62 -7.30
C LEU A 44 4.33 -14.59 -5.90
N PRO A 45 5.50 -13.92 -5.76
CA PRO A 45 6.12 -13.77 -4.46
C PRO A 45 5.23 -12.96 -3.52
N THR A 46 5.20 -13.38 -2.25
CA THR A 46 4.44 -12.69 -1.22
C THR A 46 5.10 -11.37 -0.84
N VAL A 47 4.30 -10.38 -0.46
CA VAL A 47 4.78 -9.08 -0.01
C VAL A 47 4.73 -9.04 1.52
N PRO A 48 5.82 -8.73 2.23
CA PRO A 48 5.81 -8.69 3.69
C PRO A 48 4.73 -7.73 4.23
N ARG A 49 3.94 -8.17 5.21
CA ARG A 49 2.87 -7.35 5.82
C ARG A 49 3.39 -6.02 6.37
N GLY A 50 4.60 -6.00 6.93
CA GLY A 50 5.25 -4.76 7.40
C GLY A 50 5.45 -3.74 6.28
N ASN A 51 5.81 -4.18 5.07
CA ASN A 51 5.98 -3.27 3.92
C ASN A 51 4.65 -2.65 3.49
N ILE A 52 3.57 -3.42 3.52
CA ILE A 52 2.22 -2.92 3.21
C ILE A 52 1.78 -1.93 4.30
N ARG A 53 1.96 -2.28 5.58
CA ARG A 53 1.64 -1.40 6.71
C ARG A 53 2.39 -0.07 6.63
N ASN A 54 3.67 -0.09 6.26
CA ASN A 54 4.46 1.13 6.04
C ASN A 54 3.90 2.02 4.93
N ILE A 55 3.17 1.49 3.95
CA ILE A 55 2.51 2.32 2.93
C ILE A 55 1.27 2.99 3.53
N ILE A 56 0.50 2.27 4.35
CA ILE A 56 -0.76 2.74 4.95
C ILE A 56 -0.52 3.79 6.02
N GLU A 57 0.44 3.57 6.92
CA GLU A 57 0.63 4.38 8.13
C GLU A 57 1.62 5.54 7.94
N ARG A 58 2.28 5.63 6.78
CA ARG A 58 3.28 6.67 6.56
C ARG A 58 2.64 8.04 6.37
N ASP A 59 3.25 9.04 7.01
CA ASP A 59 2.92 10.44 6.79
C ASP A 59 3.21 10.84 5.33
N THR A 60 2.14 10.84 4.54
CA THR A 60 2.21 11.18 3.12
C THR A 60 2.22 12.69 2.92
N LEU A 61 1.66 13.46 3.86
CA LEU A 61 1.65 14.92 3.76
C LEU A 61 3.05 15.46 3.96
N GLU A 62 3.75 15.00 5.00
CA GLU A 62 5.16 15.33 5.25
C GLU A 62 6.04 14.93 4.06
N LEU A 63 5.87 13.70 3.54
CA LEU A 63 6.66 13.19 2.42
C LEU A 63 6.48 14.02 1.14
N LEU A 64 5.27 14.56 0.92
CA LEU A 64 4.97 15.43 -0.21
C LEU A 64 5.29 16.91 0.06
N GLY A 65 5.77 17.26 1.25
CA GLY A 65 6.03 18.64 1.65
C GLY A 65 4.76 19.48 1.80
N ILE A 66 3.60 18.84 1.97
CA ILE A 66 2.31 19.50 2.19
C ILE A 66 2.21 19.80 3.68
N LYS A 67 2.35 21.07 4.04
CA LYS A 67 2.16 21.53 5.42
C LYS A 67 0.71 21.96 5.63
N GLU A 68 0.17 21.65 6.80
CA GLU A 68 -1.05 22.29 7.26
C GLU A 68 -0.82 23.82 7.37
N LYS A 69 -1.86 24.60 7.07
CA LYS A 69 -1.81 26.07 7.05
C LYS A 69 -1.78 26.66 8.45
#